data_AF-A0A9C8FWD0-F1
#
_entry.id   AF-A0A9C8FWD0-F1
#
_cell.length_a   1.000
_cell.length_b   1.000
_cell.length_c   1.000
_cell.angle_alpha   90.00
_cell.angle_beta   90.00
_cell.angle_gamma   90.00
#
_symmetry.space_group_name_H-M   'P 1'
#
loop_
_entity.id
_entity.type
_entity.pdbx_description
1 polymer ?
#
loop_
_entity_poly.entity_id
_entity_poly.type
_entity_poly.pdbx_seq_one_letter_code
_entity_poly.pdbx_strand_id
1 'polypeptide(L)'
;MVQQVSPFYVKIKDDLEKAFQDFFPHMSSNYIGTAKLFRKGKKYPVLGIESVTVFTKDGSEVESARFLVPSENNNFIWIQCELFEYVSEEEDL
;
A
#
# COMPACT_ATOMS: atom_id res chain seq x y z
N MET A 1 18.59 11.02 15.40
CA MET A 1 17.23 10.97 15.98
C MET A 1 16.66 9.60 15.64
N VAL A 2 16.33 8.78 16.64
CA VAL A 2 15.60 7.53 16.40
C VAL A 2 14.12 7.92 16.44
N GLN A 3 13.47 7.99 15.27
CA GLN A 3 12.02 8.10 15.23
C GLN A 3 11.46 6.80 15.79
N GLN A 4 10.79 6.88 16.94
CA GLN A 4 9.97 5.79 17.42
C GLN A 4 8.81 5.64 16.43
N VAL A 5 8.95 4.71 15.49
CA VAL A 5 7.89 4.35 14.56
C VAL A 5 6.90 3.53 15.36
N SER A 6 5.84 4.16 15.86
CA SER A 6 4.69 3.40 16.35
C SER A 6 4.20 2.52 15.21
N PRO A 7 4.04 1.20 15.43
CA PRO A 7 3.48 0.34 14.40
C PRO A 7 2.10 0.88 14.03
N PHE A 8 1.83 0.99 12.74
CA PHE A 8 0.50 1.31 12.25
C PHE A 8 0.03 0.23 11.29
N TYR A 9 -1.29 0.14 11.19
CA TYR A 9 -1.95 -0.89 10.41
C TYR A 9 -2.57 -0.28 9.17
N VAL A 10 -2.62 -1.12 8.15
CA VAL A 10 -3.27 -0.81 6.89
C VAL A 10 -4.24 -1.90 6.48
N LYS A 11 -5.30 -1.54 5.78
CA LYS A 11 -6.19 -2.46 5.08
C LYS A 11 -6.05 -2.23 3.58
N ILE A 12 -6.24 -3.28 2.78
CA ILE A 12 -6.37 -3.12 1.34
C ILE A 12 -7.69 -2.40 1.05
N LYS A 13 -7.67 -1.40 0.15
CA LYS A 13 -8.89 -0.68 -0.24
C LYS A 13 -9.94 -1.63 -0.82
N ASP A 14 -11.20 -1.39 -0.47
CA ASP A 14 -12.32 -2.26 -0.88
C ASP A 14 -12.58 -2.21 -2.39
N ASP A 15 -12.51 -1.01 -2.97
CA ASP A 15 -12.66 -0.79 -4.40
C ASP A 15 -11.30 -0.61 -5.06
N LEU A 16 -10.68 -1.75 -5.38
CA LEU A 16 -9.40 -1.81 -6.06
C LEU A 16 -9.46 -1.28 -7.49
N GLU A 17 -10.63 -1.30 -8.13
CA GLU A 17 -10.79 -0.83 -9.51
C GLU A 17 -10.91 0.69 -9.55
N LYS A 18 -11.63 1.29 -8.59
CA LYS A 18 -11.62 2.72 -8.37
C LYS A 18 -10.28 3.21 -7.84
N ALA A 19 -9.66 2.52 -6.88
CA ALA A 19 -8.31 2.85 -6.44
C ALA A 19 -7.28 2.65 -7.56
N PHE A 20 -7.53 1.76 -8.51
CA PHE A 20 -6.71 1.68 -9.72
C PHE A 20 -6.96 2.91 -10.60
N GLN A 21 -8.20 3.26 -10.93
CA GLN A 21 -8.53 4.42 -11.77
C GLN A 21 -8.11 5.77 -11.17
N ASP A 22 -8.29 5.97 -9.87
CA ASP A 22 -7.94 7.20 -9.15
C ASP A 22 -6.42 7.42 -9.09
N PHE A 23 -5.64 6.33 -9.16
CA PHE A 23 -4.18 6.38 -9.16
C PHE A 23 -3.58 6.15 -10.56
N PHE A 24 -4.40 5.84 -11.58
CA PHE A 24 -3.94 5.61 -12.94
C PHE A 24 -4.43 6.65 -13.93
N PRO A 25 -3.47 7.19 -14.70
CA PRO A 25 -3.00 6.45 -15.88
C PRO A 25 -1.66 5.69 -15.76
N HIS A 26 -1.02 5.67 -14.58
CA HIS A 26 0.44 5.54 -14.46
C HIS A 26 1.03 4.29 -13.78
N MET A 27 0.26 3.48 -13.03
CA MET A 27 0.70 2.17 -12.51
C MET A 27 0.91 1.07 -13.60
N SER A 28 1.23 -0.18 -13.25
CA SER A 28 1.20 -1.36 -14.17
C SER A 28 0.01 -2.28 -13.88
N SER A 29 -0.52 -3.02 -14.86
CA SER A 29 -1.59 -4.02 -14.64
C SER A 29 -1.22 -5.11 -13.61
N ASN A 30 0.08 -5.31 -13.38
CA ASN A 30 0.59 -6.20 -12.33
C ASN A 30 0.14 -5.78 -10.91
N TYR A 31 -0.28 -4.54 -10.74
CA TYR A 31 -0.72 -3.96 -9.47
C TYR A 31 -2.00 -4.60 -8.92
N ILE A 32 -2.97 -4.90 -9.80
CA ILE A 32 -4.19 -5.64 -9.45
C ILE A 32 -3.86 -7.09 -9.08
N GLY A 33 -2.84 -7.67 -9.72
CA GLY A 33 -2.35 -9.02 -9.40
C GLY A 33 -1.83 -9.11 -7.97
N THR A 34 -1.01 -8.14 -7.55
CA THR A 34 -0.42 -8.10 -6.20
C THR A 34 -1.49 -7.86 -5.12
N ALA A 35 -2.53 -7.08 -5.41
CA ALA A 35 -3.63 -6.86 -4.47
C ALA A 35 -4.35 -8.16 -4.06
N LYS A 36 -4.34 -9.19 -4.91
CA LYS A 36 -4.89 -10.53 -4.58
C LYS A 36 -4.11 -11.28 -3.50
N LEU A 37 -2.90 -10.83 -3.17
CA LEU A 37 -2.08 -11.39 -2.09
C LEU A 37 -2.55 -10.92 -0.70
N PHE A 38 -3.56 -10.05 -0.65
CA PHE A 38 -4.13 -9.51 0.58
C PHE A 38 -5.63 -9.81 0.65
N ARG A 39 -6.10 -10.07 1.86
CA ARG A 39 -7.51 -10.30 2.18
C ARG A 39 -8.17 -8.96 2.50
N LYS A 40 -9.28 -8.66 1.82
CA LYS A 40 -10.11 -7.48 2.10
C LYS A 40 -10.55 -7.44 3.57
N GLY A 41 -10.55 -6.25 4.16
CA GLY A 41 -10.90 -6.01 5.56
C GLY A 41 -9.89 -6.48 6.61
N LYS A 42 -8.86 -7.26 6.25
CA LYS A 42 -7.81 -7.68 7.18
C LYS A 42 -6.83 -6.53 7.43
N LYS A 43 -6.52 -6.29 8.71
CA LYS A 43 -5.49 -5.33 9.15
C LYS A 43 -4.10 -5.97 8.95
N TYR A 44 -3.20 -5.26 8.30
CA TYR A 44 -1.81 -5.66 8.07
C TYR A 44 -0.87 -4.68 8.77
N PRO A 45 0.12 -5.15 9.55
CA PRO A 45 1.12 -4.26 10.12
C PRO A 45 2.07 -3.76 9.03
N VAL A 46 2.38 -2.47 9.03
CA VAL A 46 3.46 -1.92 8.21
C VAL A 46 4.78 -2.07 8.96
N LEU A 47 5.70 -2.85 8.38
CA LEU A 47 6.99 -3.20 8.99
C LEU A 47 8.13 -2.27 8.56
N GLY A 48 7.93 -1.52 7.49
CA GLY A 48 8.91 -0.60 6.92
C GLY A 48 8.28 0.31 5.88
N ILE A 49 8.86 1.49 5.73
CA ILE A 49 8.44 2.49 4.76
C ILE A 49 9.67 2.93 3.97
N GLU A 50 9.51 3.02 2.66
CA GLU A 50 10.53 3.51 1.75
C GLU A 50 9.91 4.60 0.86
N SER A 51 10.55 5.77 0.80
CA SER A 51 10.15 6.82 -0.15
C SER A 51 10.62 6.44 -1.55
N VAL A 52 9.75 6.60 -2.54
CA VAL A 52 10.05 6.28 -3.94
C VAL A 52 9.57 7.39 -4.86
N THR A 53 10.28 7.61 -5.96
CA THR A 53 9.84 8.48 -7.05
C THR A 53 9.25 7.63 -8.16
N VAL A 54 8.02 7.94 -8.55
CA VAL A 54 7.30 7.28 -9.64
C VAL A 54 7.29 8.20 -10.85
N PHE A 55 7.69 7.67 -12.00
CA PHE A 55 7.61 8.39 -13.27
C PHE A 55 6.27 8.07 -13.94
N THR A 56 5.51 9.12 -14.25
CA THR A 56 4.27 8.98 -15.01
C THR A 56 4.54 8.68 -16.48
N LYS A 57 3.51 8.26 -17.21
CA LYS A 57 3.60 8.06 -18.67
C LYS A 57 3.96 9.33 -19.43
N ASP A 58 3.62 10.48 -18.84
CA ASP A 58 3.91 11.80 -19.41
C ASP A 58 5.32 12.30 -19.01
N GLY A 59 6.09 11.48 -18.30
CA GLY A 59 7.47 11.76 -17.89
C GLY A 59 7.59 12.66 -16.65
N SER A 60 6.48 12.97 -15.97
CA SER A 60 6.52 13.74 -14.72
C SER A 60 6.92 12.86 -13.53
N GLU A 61 7.67 13.44 -12.60
CA GLU A 61 8.04 12.80 -11.34
C GLU A 61 6.96 13.03 -10.28
N VAL A 62 6.58 11.97 -9.59
CA VAL A 62 5.64 12.01 -8.46
C VAL A 62 6.26 11.29 -7.28
N GLU A 63 6.29 11.94 -6.12
CA GLU A 63 6.71 11.31 -4.87
C GLU A 63 5.63 10.36 -4.35
N SER A 64 6.05 9.18 -3.90
CA SER A 64 5.22 8.11 -3.38
C SER A 64 6.01 7.34 -2.29
N ALA A 65 5.40 6.29 -1.74
CA ALA A 65 6.06 5.41 -0.78
C ALA A 65 5.70 3.95 -1.02
N ARG A 66 6.58 3.05 -0.59
CA ARG A 66 6.31 1.61 -0.47
C ARG A 66 6.23 1.20 0.99
N PHE A 67 5.29 0.33 1.29
CA PHE A 67 5.17 -0.35 2.57
C PHE A 67 5.71 -1.77 2.46
N LEU A 68 6.45 -2.19 3.48
CA LEU A 68 6.77 -3.60 3.70
C LEU A 68 5.66 -4.22 4.54
N VAL A 69 4.91 -5.13 3.94
CA VAL A 69 3.75 -5.79 4.58
C VAL A 69 3.83 -7.30 4.43
N PRO A 70 3.35 -8.07 5.43
CA PRO A 70 3.17 -9.51 5.27
C PRO A 70 1.98 -9.80 4.35
N SER A 71 2.09 -10.82 3.51
CA SER A 71 1.03 -11.27 2.58
C SER A 71 0.49 -12.65 2.90
N GLU A 72 -0.66 -13.01 2.33
CA GLU A 72 -1.32 -14.30 2.61
C GLU A 72 -0.54 -15.53 2.13
N ASN A 73 0.46 -15.35 1.29
CA ASN A 73 1.37 -16.42 0.84
C ASN A 73 2.60 -16.60 1.76
N ASN A 74 2.57 -16.10 3.00
CA ASN A 74 3.66 -16.16 3.98
C ASN A 74 4.97 -15.50 3.52
N ASN A 75 4.88 -14.48 2.68
CA ASN A 75 6.01 -13.64 2.29
C ASN A 75 5.86 -12.22 2.84
N PHE A 76 6.95 -11.45 2.75
CA PHE A 76 6.93 -10.01 2.94
C PHE A 76 7.16 -9.35 1.59
N ILE A 77 6.37 -8.32 1.29
CA ILE A 77 6.44 -7.64 0.00
C ILE A 77 6.48 -6.13 0.20
N TRP A 78 7.36 -5.49 -0.58
CA TRP A 78 7.36 -4.06 -0.79
C TRP A 78 6.32 -3.73 -1.85
N ILE A 79 5.37 -2.87 -1.50
CA ILE A 79 4.23 -2.55 -2.35
C ILE A 79 3.84 -1.09 -2.14
N GLN A 80 3.39 -0.39 -3.19
CA GLN A 80 3.14 1.04 -3.05
C GLN A 80 1.93 1.28 -2.13
N CYS A 81 2.05 2.31 -1.30
CA CYS A 81 1.13 2.62 -0.20
C CYS A 81 -0.31 2.89 -0.67
N GLU A 82 -0.47 3.26 -1.94
CA GLU A 82 -1.73 3.68 -2.55
C GLU A 82 -2.78 2.57 -2.62
N LEU A 83 -2.37 1.29 -2.52
CA LEU A 83 -3.29 0.15 -2.41
C LEU A 83 -3.99 0.04 -1.06
N PHE A 84 -3.48 0.79 -0.09
CA PHE A 84 -3.84 0.65 1.29
C PHE A 84 -4.56 1.90 1.80
N GLU A 85 -5.42 1.68 2.78
CA GLU A 85 -5.97 2.71 3.63
C GLU A 85 -5.39 2.54 5.04
N TYR A 86 -5.11 3.67 5.69
CA TYR A 86 -4.66 3.68 7.07
C TYR A 86 -5.79 3.25 7.99
N VAL A 87 -5.47 2.45 9.01
CA VAL A 87 -6.42 2.01 10.03
C VAL A 87 -5.90 2.42 11.39
N SER A 88 -6.65 3.27 12.09
CA SER A 88 -6.38 3.57 13.49
C SER A 88 -6.69 2.36 14.38
N GLU A 89 -6.00 2.24 15.50
CA GLU A 89 -6.25 1.17 16.48
C GLU A 89 -7.62 1.30 17.18
N GLU A 90 -8.34 2.41 17.02
CA GLU A 90 -9.53 2.76 17.82
C GLU A 90 -10.89 2.23 17.32
N GLU A 91 -10.94 1.33 16.34
CA GLU A 91 -12.22 0.86 15.76
C GLU A 91 -12.85 -0.39 16.42
N ASP A 92 -12.37 -0.83 17.58
CA ASP A 92 -12.90 -2.03 18.27
C ASP A 92 -13.09 -1.80 19.79
N LEU A 93 -13.85 -0.76 20.20
CA LEU A 93 -14.39 -0.59 21.56
C LEU A 93 -15.92 -0.48 21.57
#